data_AF-A0A2P6G8I0-F1
#
_entry.id   AF-A0A2P6G8I0-F1
#
_cell.length_a   1.000
_cell.length_b   1.000
_cell.length_c   1.000
_cell.angle_alpha   90.00
_cell.angle_beta   90.00
_cell.angle_gamma   90.00
#
_symmetry.space_group_name_H-M   'P 1'
#
loop_
_entity.id
_entity.type
_entity.pdbx_description
1 polymer ?
#
loop_
_entity_poly.entity_id
_entity_poly.type
_entity_poly.pdbx_seq_one_letter_code
_entity_poly.pdbx_strand_id
1 'polypeptide(L)'
;MFNKQLRKLDYSDDETKDIRKLFSEIKKDKPSSLRKIQSNLIKREDSFSPKQKLKIIKVDEKLGEHHEIYWGVVPSLFGNLLVAITDHGLCGMAFCSHYGVQLTLDTLSKKWKGKLIQRNDDILEFSKKIFSGSDIIPVHLLGTNFQVDVWRSLMKIPYAKLET
;
A
#
# COMPACT_ATOMS: atom_id res chain seq x y z
N MET A 1 -33.57 -3.69 -20.25
CA MET A 1 -32.30 -3.05 -20.63
C MET A 1 -31.08 -3.98 -20.51
N PHE A 2 -30.89 -4.68 -19.39
CA PHE A 2 -29.71 -5.54 -19.11
C PHE A 2 -29.41 -6.64 -20.14
N ASN A 3 -30.43 -7.39 -20.59
CA ASN A 3 -30.25 -8.47 -21.59
C ASN A 3 -29.71 -8.00 -22.95
N LYS A 4 -29.90 -6.71 -23.29
CA LYS A 4 -29.40 -6.13 -24.55
C LYS A 4 -27.91 -5.77 -24.46
N GLN A 5 -27.37 -5.59 -23.24
CA GLN A 5 -25.95 -5.36 -22.99
C GLN A 5 -25.17 -6.67 -22.91
N LEU A 6 -25.75 -7.73 -22.32
CA LEU A 6 -25.09 -9.03 -22.23
C LEU A 6 -24.84 -9.68 -23.60
N ARG A 7 -25.73 -9.50 -24.60
CA ARG A 7 -25.50 -9.97 -25.98
C ARG A 7 -24.40 -9.21 -26.75
N LYS A 8 -23.94 -8.06 -26.25
CA LYS A 8 -22.83 -7.29 -26.88
C LYS A 8 -21.45 -7.76 -26.40
N LEU A 9 -21.42 -8.58 -25.36
CA LEU A 9 -20.24 -9.29 -24.89
C LEU A 9 -20.48 -10.74 -25.33
N ASP A 10 -19.55 -11.36 -26.05
CA ASP A 10 -19.75 -12.60 -26.83
C ASP A 10 -19.92 -13.87 -25.96
N TYR A 11 -20.81 -13.82 -24.97
CA TYR A 11 -21.07 -14.87 -23.99
C TYR A 11 -22.09 -15.87 -24.54
N SER A 12 -21.81 -17.16 -24.31
CA SER A 12 -22.69 -18.25 -24.74
C SER A 12 -24.08 -18.17 -24.10
N ASP A 13 -25.09 -18.71 -24.78
CA ASP A 13 -26.48 -18.70 -24.30
C ASP A 13 -26.66 -19.44 -22.95
N ASP A 14 -25.75 -20.36 -22.62
CA ASP A 14 -25.78 -21.13 -21.37
C ASP A 14 -25.24 -20.30 -20.18
N GLU A 15 -24.12 -19.60 -20.37
CA GLU A 15 -23.60 -18.66 -19.37
C GLU A 15 -24.57 -17.50 -19.10
N THR A 16 -25.32 -17.09 -20.13
CA THR A 16 -26.36 -16.07 -19.98
C THR A 16 -27.53 -16.56 -19.10
N LYS A 17 -27.85 -17.86 -19.09
CA LYS A 17 -28.86 -18.44 -18.20
C LYS A 17 -28.37 -18.52 -16.76
N ASP A 18 -27.12 -18.92 -16.55
CA ASP A 18 -26.52 -19.00 -15.22
C ASP A 18 -26.41 -17.62 -14.57
N ILE A 19 -26.02 -16.60 -15.35
CA ILE A 19 -25.99 -15.22 -14.89
C ILE A 19 -27.39 -14.74 -14.49
N ARG A 20 -28.43 -15.05 -15.28
CA ARG A 20 -29.82 -14.70 -14.93
C ARG A 20 -30.29 -15.43 -13.67
N LYS A 21 -29.94 -16.70 -13.50
CA LYS A 21 -30.28 -17.50 -12.34
C LYS A 21 -29.64 -16.93 -11.08
N LEU A 22 -28.34 -16.61 -11.15
CA LEU A 22 -27.58 -15.94 -10.09
C LEU A 22 -28.23 -14.60 -9.69
N PHE A 23 -28.58 -13.74 -10.66
CA PHE A 23 -29.25 -12.47 -10.36
C PHE A 23 -30.67 -12.65 -9.81
N SER A 24 -31.37 -13.73 -10.17
CA SER A 24 -32.68 -14.06 -9.60
C SER A 24 -32.57 -14.55 -8.15
N GLU A 25 -31.50 -15.29 -7.83
CA GLU A 25 -31.18 -15.76 -6.48
C GLU A 25 -30.75 -14.58 -5.59
N ILE A 26 -29.92 -13.66 -6.11
CA ILE A 26 -29.56 -12.39 -5.44
C ILE A 26 -30.78 -11.52 -5.16
N LYS A 27 -31.79 -11.50 -6.04
CA LYS A 27 -33.04 -10.76 -5.82
C LYS A 27 -33.99 -11.44 -4.84
N LYS A 28 -33.91 -12.77 -4.70
CA LYS A 28 -34.72 -13.55 -3.76
C LYS A 28 -34.16 -13.51 -2.35
N ASP A 29 -32.84 -13.41 -2.21
CA ASP A 29 -32.22 -13.16 -0.92
C ASP A 29 -32.57 -11.73 -0.49
N LYS A 30 -33.37 -11.61 0.58
CA LYS A 30 -33.91 -10.32 1.04
C LYS A 30 -32.74 -9.34 1.23
N PRO A 31 -32.95 -8.03 0.99
CA PRO A 31 -31.94 -6.98 1.12
C PRO A 31 -31.32 -6.88 2.52
N SER A 32 -31.72 -7.68 3.50
CA SER A 32 -31.12 -7.79 4.82
C SER A 32 -29.67 -8.29 4.81
N SER A 33 -29.31 -9.29 4.00
CA SER A 33 -27.94 -9.81 3.93
C SER A 33 -27.00 -8.80 3.28
N LEU A 34 -27.41 -8.23 2.15
CA LEU A 34 -26.72 -7.14 1.46
C LEU A 34 -26.67 -5.86 2.29
N ARG A 35 -27.75 -5.47 2.99
CA ARG A 35 -27.71 -4.33 3.94
C ARG A 35 -26.78 -4.61 5.11
N LYS A 36 -26.67 -5.85 5.60
CA LYS A 36 -25.75 -6.19 6.69
C LYS A 36 -24.31 -6.11 6.21
N ILE A 37 -24.02 -6.62 5.02
CA ILE A 37 -22.71 -6.53 4.37
C ILE A 37 -22.38 -5.05 4.07
N GLN A 38 -23.28 -4.30 3.45
CA GLN A 38 -23.12 -2.85 3.23
C GLN A 38 -22.95 -2.09 4.54
N SER A 39 -23.74 -2.38 5.58
CA SER A 39 -23.59 -1.75 6.89
C SER A 39 -22.27 -2.11 7.57
N ASN A 40 -21.74 -3.31 7.35
CA ASN A 40 -20.43 -3.74 7.86
C ASN A 40 -19.29 -3.13 7.06
N LEU A 41 -19.48 -2.86 5.75
CA LEU A 41 -18.53 -2.14 4.90
C LEU A 41 -18.50 -0.65 5.26
N ILE A 42 -19.67 -0.02 5.41
CA ILE A 42 -19.82 1.38 5.84
C ILE A 42 -19.25 1.57 7.26
N LYS A 43 -19.51 0.64 8.20
CA LYS A 43 -18.89 0.66 9.53
C LYS A 43 -17.38 0.47 9.51
N ARG A 44 -16.82 -0.23 8.52
CA ARG A 44 -15.37 -0.39 8.36
C ARG A 44 -14.73 0.90 7.86
N GLU A 45 -15.38 1.62 6.94
CA GLU A 45 -14.93 2.94 6.47
C GLU A 45 -14.87 3.98 7.61
N ASP A 46 -15.87 4.00 8.51
CA ASP A 46 -15.88 4.93 9.66
C ASP A 46 -14.83 4.61 10.74
N SER A 47 -14.26 3.40 10.73
CA SER A 47 -13.30 2.94 11.75
C SER A 47 -11.83 2.99 11.32
N PHE A 48 -11.55 3.20 10.02
CA PHE A 48 -10.19 3.28 9.53
C PHE A 48 -9.64 4.69 9.73
N SER A 49 -9.15 4.95 10.94
CA SER A 49 -8.29 6.10 11.26
C SER A 49 -6.88 5.58 11.51
N PRO A 50 -6.09 5.30 10.45
CA PRO A 50 -4.71 4.89 10.62
C PRO A 50 -3.95 6.07 11.23
N LYS A 51 -3.70 6.00 12.54
CA LYS A 51 -2.82 6.93 13.24
C LYS A 51 -1.38 6.42 13.15
N GLN A 52 -0.95 6.04 11.95
CA GLN A 52 0.37 5.49 11.74
C GLN A 52 1.41 6.49 12.24
N LYS A 53 2.13 6.14 13.31
CA LYS A 53 3.13 7.01 13.89
C LYS A 53 4.44 6.75 13.21
N LEU A 54 5.01 7.78 12.61
CA LEU A 54 6.35 7.75 12.04
C LEU A 54 7.30 8.51 12.96
N LYS A 55 8.45 7.92 13.28
CA LYS A 55 9.48 8.57 14.10
C LYS A 55 10.78 8.62 13.32
N ILE A 56 11.25 9.82 13.01
CA ILE A 56 12.56 10.01 12.39
C ILE A 56 13.63 9.64 13.44
N ILE A 57 14.43 8.62 13.15
CA ILE A 57 15.53 8.17 14.03
C ILE A 57 16.87 8.69 13.55
N LYS A 58 17.06 8.76 12.23
CA LYS A 58 18.29 9.20 11.60
C LYS A 58 17.98 10.06 10.39
N VAL A 59 18.80 11.10 10.22
CA VAL A 59 18.84 11.93 9.02
C VAL A 59 20.28 11.99 8.54
N ASP A 60 20.49 11.80 7.25
CA ASP A 60 21.76 11.99 6.57
C ASP A 60 21.59 12.95 5.39
N GLU A 61 22.52 13.89 5.23
CA GLU A 61 22.59 14.78 4.07
C GLU A 61 23.42 14.17 2.93
N LYS A 62 24.37 13.31 3.27
CA LYS A 62 25.27 12.61 2.35
C LYS A 62 25.42 11.16 2.78
N LEU A 63 25.82 10.34 1.83
CA LEU A 63 25.95 8.90 2.02
C LEU A 63 27.01 8.56 3.07
N GLY A 64 26.64 7.77 4.08
CA GLY A 64 27.57 7.18 5.05
C GLY A 64 28.15 5.86 4.52
N GLU A 65 29.43 5.59 4.82
CA GLU A 65 30.24 4.49 4.25
C GLU A 65 29.80 3.05 4.58
N HIS A 66 28.77 2.84 5.39
CA HIS A 66 28.24 1.51 5.70
C HIS A 66 26.71 1.50 5.72
N HIS A 67 26.04 0.94 4.71
CA HIS A 67 24.59 0.71 4.79
C HIS A 67 24.22 -0.56 4.02
N GLU A 68 24.10 -1.68 4.74
CA GLU A 68 23.29 -2.79 4.26
C GLU A 68 21.84 -2.33 4.21
N ILE A 69 21.19 -2.55 3.07
CA ILE A 69 19.79 -2.23 2.86
C ILE A 69 19.06 -3.54 2.69
N TYR A 70 18.26 -3.90 3.68
CA TYR A 70 17.39 -5.05 3.59
C TYR A 70 16.13 -4.65 2.85
N TRP A 71 15.72 -5.43 1.86
CA TRP A 71 14.58 -5.10 1.03
C TRP A 71 13.76 -6.31 0.66
N GLY A 72 12.51 -6.09 0.31
CA GLY A 72 11.58 -7.13 -0.12
C GLY A 72 10.39 -6.52 -0.83
N VAL A 73 9.63 -7.36 -1.53
CA VAL A 73 8.40 -6.96 -2.21
C VAL A 73 7.22 -7.60 -1.49
N VAL A 74 6.24 -6.76 -1.13
CA VAL A 74 5.04 -7.18 -0.42
C VAL A 74 3.80 -6.81 -1.24
N PRO A 75 2.73 -7.62 -1.21
CA PRO A 75 1.47 -7.25 -1.83
C PRO A 75 0.81 -6.10 -1.05
N SER A 76 0.20 -5.16 -1.76
CA SER A 76 -0.57 -4.06 -1.17
C SER A 76 -1.83 -3.76 -2.00
N LEU A 77 -2.73 -2.92 -1.48
CA LEU A 77 -3.95 -2.49 -2.17
C LEU A 77 -3.66 -1.75 -3.49
N PHE A 78 -2.45 -1.22 -3.67
CA PHE A 78 -2.02 -0.47 -4.85
C PHE A 78 -1.07 -1.30 -5.75
N GLY A 79 -1.02 -2.61 -5.54
CA GLY A 79 -0.13 -3.54 -6.22
C GLY A 79 1.14 -3.84 -5.43
N ASN A 80 2.16 -4.38 -6.10
CA ASN A 80 3.42 -4.74 -5.47
C ASN A 80 4.11 -3.51 -4.91
N LEU A 81 4.47 -3.56 -3.63
CA LEU A 81 5.19 -2.52 -2.92
C LEU A 81 6.58 -3.04 -2.55
N LEU A 82 7.61 -2.36 -3.01
CA LEU A 82 8.95 -2.55 -2.50
C LEU A 82 9.09 -1.79 -1.18
N VAL A 83 9.59 -2.47 -0.16
CA VAL A 83 9.94 -1.90 1.14
C VAL A 83 11.42 -2.15 1.40
N ALA A 84 12.12 -1.13 1.88
CA ALA A 84 13.53 -1.17 2.19
C ALA A 84 13.81 -0.54 3.57
N ILE A 85 14.68 -1.21 4.33
CA ILE A 85 15.08 -0.81 5.68
C ILE A 85 16.60 -0.82 5.80
N THR A 86 17.10 0.06 6.66
CA THR A 86 18.47 0.05 7.21
C THR A 86 18.42 -0.45 8.65
N ASP A 87 19.57 -0.55 9.30
CA ASP A 87 19.67 -0.72 10.76
C ASP A 87 18.93 0.37 11.56
N HIS A 88 18.79 1.56 11.01
CA HIS A 88 18.05 2.69 11.60
C HIS A 88 16.53 2.69 11.31
N GLY A 89 16.03 1.75 10.49
CA GLY A 89 14.61 1.63 10.16
C GLY A 89 14.28 1.87 8.68
N LEU A 90 13.02 2.21 8.42
CA LEU A 90 12.46 2.39 7.07
C LEU A 90 13.21 3.49 6.32
N CYS A 91 13.82 3.12 5.19
CA CYS A 91 14.61 4.03 4.35
C CYS A 91 13.99 4.24 2.95
N GLY A 92 13.08 3.35 2.52
CA GLY A 92 12.36 3.53 1.28
C GLY A 92 11.13 2.63 1.13
N MET A 93 10.14 3.19 0.42
CA MET A 93 8.92 2.51 0.00
C MET A 93 8.55 3.01 -1.40
N ALA A 94 8.23 2.09 -2.31
CA ALA A 94 7.83 2.48 -3.66
C ALA A 94 6.98 1.40 -4.35
N PHE A 95 5.94 1.82 -5.05
CA PHE A 95 5.09 0.92 -5.81
C PHE A 95 5.78 0.48 -7.10
N CYS A 96 5.81 -0.84 -7.32
CA CYS A 96 6.45 -1.47 -8.47
C CYS A 96 5.49 -1.72 -9.65
N SER A 97 4.20 -1.40 -9.51
CA SER A 97 3.17 -1.73 -10.50
C SER A 97 3.41 -1.10 -11.87
N HIS A 98 4.05 0.08 -11.92
CA HIS A 98 4.29 0.80 -13.18
C HIS A 98 5.68 0.54 -13.76
N TYR A 99 6.74 0.60 -12.94
CA TYR A 99 8.14 0.52 -13.40
C TYR A 99 8.79 -0.86 -13.16
N GLY A 100 8.12 -1.77 -12.47
CA GLY A 100 8.69 -3.04 -12.06
C GLY A 100 9.64 -2.94 -10.87
N VAL A 101 9.98 -4.10 -10.30
CA VAL A 101 10.79 -4.21 -9.08
C VAL A 101 12.22 -3.72 -9.32
N GLN A 102 12.83 -4.11 -10.43
CA GLN A 102 14.25 -3.82 -10.71
C GLN A 102 14.53 -2.32 -10.81
N LEU A 103 13.76 -1.58 -11.62
CA LEU A 103 13.95 -0.13 -11.77
C LEU A 103 13.71 0.63 -10.45
N THR A 104 12.74 0.16 -9.66
CA THR A 104 12.45 0.70 -8.32
C THR A 104 13.64 0.50 -7.39
N LEU A 105 14.21 -0.71 -7.39
CA LEU A 105 15.37 -1.08 -6.58
C LEU A 105 16.63 -0.30 -7.00
N ASP A 106 16.88 -0.15 -8.30
CA ASP A 106 18.01 0.62 -8.84
C ASP A 106 17.93 2.10 -8.44
N THR A 107 16.73 2.67 -8.41
CA THR A 107 16.49 4.06 -7.98
C THR A 107 16.85 4.23 -6.51
N LEU A 108 16.44 3.28 -5.67
CA LEU A 108 16.75 3.26 -4.25
C LEU A 108 18.26 3.06 -4.01
N SER A 109 18.87 2.13 -4.75
CA SER A 109 20.31 1.85 -4.71
C SER A 109 21.14 3.06 -5.08
N LYS A 110 20.81 3.77 -6.16
CA LYS A 110 21.52 5.00 -6.56
C LYS A 110 21.47 6.08 -5.49
N LYS A 111 20.33 6.21 -4.81
CA LYS A 111 20.13 7.19 -3.76
C LYS A 111 20.94 6.86 -2.51
N TRP A 112 20.92 5.61 -2.07
CA TRP A 112 21.51 5.17 -0.80
C TRP A 112 22.91 4.56 -0.89
N LYS A 113 23.39 4.23 -2.12
CA LYS A 113 24.63 3.49 -2.44
C LYS A 113 24.95 2.33 -1.48
N GLY A 114 23.91 1.69 -0.94
CA GLY A 114 24.05 0.61 0.01
C GLY A 114 24.10 -0.76 -0.67
N LYS A 115 24.63 -1.75 0.06
CA LYS A 115 24.57 -3.15 -0.36
C LYS A 115 23.14 -3.66 -0.19
N LEU A 116 22.50 -4.01 -1.30
CA LEU A 116 21.14 -4.53 -1.29
C LEU A 116 21.13 -6.00 -0.88
N ILE A 117 20.31 -6.33 0.12
CA ILE A 117 20.14 -7.69 0.64
C ILE A 117 18.65 -8.01 0.64
N GLN A 118 18.23 -8.97 -0.19
CA GLN A 118 16.82 -9.34 -0.24
C GLN A 118 16.45 -10.19 0.98
N ARG A 119 15.38 -9.80 1.69
CA ARG A 119 14.82 -10.50 2.86
C ARG A 119 13.30 -10.42 2.87
N ASN A 120 12.65 -11.19 2.00
CA ASN A 120 11.21 -11.07 1.79
C ASN A 120 10.39 -11.35 3.07
N ASP A 121 10.77 -12.34 3.87
CA ASP A 121 10.02 -12.71 5.08
C ASP A 121 10.12 -11.63 6.18
N ASP A 122 11.34 -11.18 6.49
CA ASP A 122 11.60 -10.09 7.45
C ASP A 122 10.84 -8.81 7.04
N ILE A 123 10.86 -8.50 5.74
CA ILE A 123 10.21 -7.30 5.19
C ILE A 123 8.69 -7.44 5.17
N LEU A 124 8.18 -8.64 4.90
CA LEU A 124 6.75 -8.92 5.01
C LEU A 124 6.28 -8.70 6.45
N GLU A 125 7.00 -9.21 7.44
CA GLU A 125 6.69 -8.96 8.85
C GLU A 125 6.77 -7.47 9.21
N PHE A 126 7.82 -6.78 8.78
CA PHE A 126 7.96 -5.34 9.00
C PHE A 126 6.81 -4.55 8.36
N SER A 127 6.39 -4.90 7.14
CA SER A 127 5.30 -4.22 6.42
C SER A 127 3.95 -4.33 7.12
N LYS A 128 3.70 -5.43 7.86
CA LYS A 128 2.46 -5.58 8.66
C LYS A 128 2.36 -4.45 9.69
N LYS A 129 3.48 -4.02 10.27
CA LYS A 129 3.53 -2.88 11.21
C LYS A 129 3.17 -1.57 10.53
N ILE A 130 3.65 -1.35 9.30
CA ILE A 130 3.34 -0.15 8.49
C ILE A 130 1.84 -0.05 8.20
N PHE A 131 1.21 -1.18 7.87
CA PHE A 131 -0.21 -1.21 7.51
C PHE A 131 -1.15 -1.39 8.71
N SER A 132 -0.62 -1.71 9.91
CA SER A 132 -1.44 -1.84 11.13
C SER A 132 -2.00 -0.48 11.57
N GLY A 133 -1.30 0.62 11.28
CA GLY A 133 -1.69 1.97 11.68
C GLY A 133 -1.57 2.24 13.18
N SER A 134 -1.01 1.30 13.95
CA SER A 134 -0.93 1.35 15.42
C SER A 134 0.51 1.43 15.95
N ASP A 135 1.47 0.93 15.16
CA ASP A 135 2.87 0.87 15.54
C ASP A 135 3.58 2.22 15.36
N ILE A 136 4.74 2.37 16.01
CA ILE A 136 5.68 3.45 15.69
C ILE A 136 6.70 2.90 14.70
N ILE A 137 6.77 3.48 13.51
CA ILE A 137 7.73 3.08 12.48
C ILE A 137 8.96 3.99 12.57
N PRO A 138 10.15 3.44 12.84
CA PRO A 138 11.39 4.18 12.76
C PRO A 138 11.69 4.49 11.28
N VAL A 139 12.03 5.75 11.00
CA VAL A 139 12.33 6.24 9.65
C VAL A 139 13.76 6.77 9.62
N HIS A 140 14.50 6.33 8.62
CA HIS A 140 15.82 6.83 8.27
C HIS A 140 15.67 7.69 6.99
N LEU A 141 15.92 9.00 7.11
CA LEU A 141 15.80 9.94 6.01
C LEU A 141 17.17 10.27 5.40
N LEU A 142 17.23 10.30 4.07
CA LEU A 142 18.37 10.79 3.31
C LEU A 142 17.91 11.92 2.39
N GLY A 143 18.39 13.14 2.63
CA GLY A 143 18.02 14.32 1.84
C GLY A 143 18.62 15.62 2.37
N THR A 144 18.47 16.70 1.60
CA THR A 144 18.90 18.05 2.00
C THR A 144 18.05 18.59 3.16
N ASN A 145 18.53 19.62 3.86
CA ASN A 145 17.74 20.30 4.91
C ASN A 145 16.33 20.67 4.44
N PHE A 146 16.21 21.24 3.24
CA PHE A 146 14.91 21.57 2.66
C PHE A 146 14.02 20.34 2.46
N GLN A 147 14.55 19.24 1.91
CA GLN A 147 13.77 18.00 1.72
C GLN A 147 13.31 17.42 3.06
N VAL A 148 14.18 17.45 4.07
CA VAL A 148 13.86 16.95 5.42
C VAL A 148 12.77 17.80 6.06
N ASP A 149 12.81 19.12 5.92
CA ASP A 149 11.76 20.01 6.44
C ASP A 149 10.42 19.82 5.72
N VAL A 150 10.44 19.56 4.42
CA VAL A 150 9.25 19.14 3.68
C VAL A 150 8.69 17.83 4.24
N TRP A 151 9.53 16.80 4.44
CA TRP A 151 9.06 15.53 5.03
C TRP A 151 8.51 15.69 6.45
N ARG A 152 9.17 16.48 7.30
CA ARG A 152 8.66 16.82 8.65
C ARG A 152 7.29 17.50 8.60
N SER A 153 7.06 18.32 7.59
CA SER A 153 5.78 19.01 7.39
C SER A 153 4.70 18.04 6.93
N LEU A 154 5.00 17.18 5.94
CA LEU A 154 4.09 16.14 5.47
C LEU A 154 3.67 15.17 6.59
N MET A 155 4.57 14.82 7.49
CA MET A 155 4.28 13.94 8.63
C MET A 155 3.33 14.54 9.68
N LYS A 156 3.11 15.86 9.66
CA LYS A 156 2.18 16.55 10.58
C LYS A 156 0.76 16.60 10.03
N ILE A 157 0.57 16.33 8.73
CA ILE A 157 -0.74 16.37 8.09
C ILE A 157 -1.62 15.29 8.74
N PRO A 158 -2.75 15.66 9.37
CA PRO A 158 -3.63 14.68 9.97
C PRO A 158 -4.24 13.76 8.91
N TYR A 159 -4.56 12.53 9.32
CA TYR A 159 -5.23 11.58 8.43
C TYR A 159 -6.49 12.20 7.79
N ALA A 160 -6.67 11.94 6.49
CA ALA A 160 -7.76 12.43 5.66
C ALA A 160 -7.86 13.97 5.56
N LYS A 161 -6.77 14.70 5.80
CA LYS A 161 -6.67 16.15 5.54
C LYS A 161 -5.72 16.46 4.39
N LEU A 162 -5.85 17.67 3.88
CA LEU A 162 -5.01 18.25 2.84
C LEU A 162 -4.44 19.56 3.37
N GLU A 163 -3.20 19.85 3.00
CA GLU A 163 -2.51 21.11 3.27
C GLU A 163 -1.91 21.61 1.94
N THR A 164 -1.87 22.92 1.73
CA THR A 164 -1.37 23.57 0.50
C THR A 164 -0.20 24.49 0.78
#